data_AF-A0A2T0PT03-F1
#
_entry.id   AF-A0A2T0PT03-F1
#
_cell.length_a   1.000
_cell.length_b   1.000
_cell.length_c   1.000
_cell.angle_alpha   90.00
_cell.angle_beta   90.00
_cell.angle_gamma   90.00
#
_symmetry.space_group_name_H-M   'P 1'
#
loop_
_entity.id
_entity.type
_entity.pdbx_description
1 polymer ?
#
loop_
_entity_poly.entity_id
_entity_poly.type
_entity_poly.pdbx_seq_one_letter_code
_entity_poly.pdbx_strand_id
1 'polypeptide(L)'
;MAAAREALEETGVLVEPVQYLGERVHPLTRRRMAYVACKFVSGEAHVVDADEIAQVAWAAPDEWSDLVPYGFAPMVQDYLASVEAC
;
A
#
# COMPACT_ATOMS: atom_id res chain seq x y z
N MET A 1 -9.03 -10.36 -6.77
CA MET A 1 -7.62 -10.09 -7.14
C MET A 1 -6.76 -10.25 -5.90
N ALA A 2 -5.47 -10.62 -6.03
CA ALA A 2 -4.60 -10.88 -4.89
C ALA A 2 -4.53 -9.70 -3.90
N ALA A 3 -4.36 -8.46 -4.38
CA ALA A 3 -4.27 -7.26 -3.53
C ALA A 3 -5.44 -7.08 -2.55
N ALA A 4 -6.68 -7.38 -2.96
CA ALA A 4 -7.84 -7.28 -2.07
C ALA A 4 -7.87 -8.37 -1.00
N ARG A 5 -7.38 -9.58 -1.33
CA ARG A 5 -7.25 -10.67 -0.38
C ARG A 5 -6.16 -10.34 0.65
N GLU A 6 -4.96 -9.98 0.19
CA GLU A 6 -3.83 -9.63 1.08
C GLU A 6 -4.20 -8.48 2.01
N ALA A 7 -4.83 -7.41 1.51
CA ALA A 7 -5.24 -6.28 2.35
C ALA A 7 -6.19 -6.72 3.48
N LEU A 8 -7.15 -7.60 3.19
CA LEU A 8 -8.05 -8.12 4.22
C LEU A 8 -7.34 -9.05 5.20
N GLU A 9 -6.50 -9.95 4.71
CA GLU A 9 -5.80 -10.96 5.51
C GLU A 9 -4.66 -10.37 6.38
N GLU A 10 -4.01 -9.30 5.94
CA GLU A 10 -2.92 -8.66 6.68
C GLU A 10 -3.41 -7.51 7.58
N THR A 11 -4.39 -6.73 7.12
CA THR A 11 -4.76 -5.44 7.76
C THR A 11 -6.22 -5.32 8.22
N GLY A 12 -7.07 -6.30 7.90
CA GLY A 12 -8.49 -6.30 8.30
C GLY A 12 -9.38 -5.35 7.50
N VAL A 13 -8.85 -4.69 6.46
CA VAL A 13 -9.61 -3.76 5.61
C VAL A 13 -10.03 -4.40 4.29
N LEU A 14 -11.29 -4.21 3.92
CA LEU A 14 -11.79 -4.57 2.61
C LEU A 14 -11.52 -3.43 1.63
N VAL A 15 -10.89 -3.75 0.51
CA VAL A 15 -10.57 -2.79 -0.55
C VAL A 15 -11.01 -3.31 -1.91
N GLU A 16 -11.36 -2.38 -2.79
CA GLU A 16 -11.63 -2.64 -4.19
C GLU A 16 -10.42 -2.19 -5.02
N PRO A 17 -9.70 -3.09 -5.72
CA PRO A 17 -8.55 -2.68 -6.51
C PRO A 17 -9.01 -1.93 -7.77
N VAL A 18 -8.45 -0.75 -7.99
CA VAL A 18 -8.87 0.18 -9.07
C VAL A 18 -7.88 0.25 -10.21
N GLN A 19 -6.57 0.13 -9.94
CA GLN A 19 -5.54 0.27 -10.97
C GLN A 19 -4.26 -0.48 -10.59
N TYR A 20 -3.74 -1.29 -11.53
CA TYR A 20 -2.38 -1.81 -11.44
C TYR A 20 -1.39 -0.72 -11.84
N LEU A 21 -0.43 -0.42 -10.97
CA LEU A 21 0.55 0.67 -11.16
C LEU A 21 1.85 0.15 -11.76
N GLY A 22 2.17 -1.13 -11.53
CA GLY A 22 3.41 -1.75 -12.00
C GLY A 22 4.04 -2.63 -10.93
N GLU A 23 5.28 -3.01 -11.17
CA GLU A 23 6.04 -3.89 -10.29
C GLU A 23 7.49 -3.43 -10.14
N ARG A 24 8.11 -3.84 -9.04
CA ARG A 24 9.53 -3.60 -8.77
C ARG A 24 10.12 -4.75 -7.97
N VAL A 25 11.38 -5.06 -8.19
CA VAL A 25 12.16 -5.86 -7.23
C VAL A 25 12.57 -4.95 -6.09
N HIS A 26 12.05 -5.17 -4.89
CA HIS A 26 12.32 -4.33 -3.74
C HIS A 26 13.83 -4.31 -3.45
N PRO A 27 14.46 -3.12 -3.30
CA PRO A 27 15.91 -3.02 -3.23
C PRO A 27 16.51 -3.72 -1.99
N LEU A 28 15.81 -3.69 -0.86
CA LEU A 28 16.25 -4.35 0.38
C LEU A 28 15.91 -5.84 0.43
N THR A 29 14.62 -6.19 0.38
CA THR A 29 14.16 -7.59 0.54
C THR A 29 14.37 -8.47 -0.69
N ARG A 30 14.69 -7.89 -1.85
CA ARG A 30 14.85 -8.59 -3.15
C ARG A 30 13.59 -9.31 -3.63
N ARG A 31 12.45 -9.09 -2.99
CA ARG A 31 11.14 -9.63 -3.39
C ARG A 31 10.57 -8.85 -4.57
N ARG A 32 9.91 -9.54 -5.50
CA ARG A 32 9.11 -8.88 -6.55
C ARG A 32 7.80 -8.41 -5.92
N MET A 33 7.55 -7.11 -6.00
CA MET A 33 6.34 -6.48 -5.48
C MET A 33 5.51 -5.94 -6.64
N ALA A 34 4.22 -6.22 -6.62
CA ALA A 34 3.23 -5.61 -7.49
C ALA A 34 2.48 -4.52 -6.72
N TYR A 35 2.34 -3.33 -7.31
CA TYR A 35 1.65 -2.20 -6.71
C TYR A 35 0.28 -2.03 -7.37
N VAL A 36 -0.77 -1.99 -6.53
CA VAL A 36 -2.15 -1.84 -6.98
C VAL A 36 -2.83 -0.76 -6.14
N ALA A 37 -3.28 0.31 -6.79
CA ALA A 37 -4.12 1.29 -6.14
C ALA A 37 -5.47 0.68 -5.82
N CYS A 38 -5.97 0.91 -4.61
CA CYS A 38 -7.24 0.36 -4.15
C CYS A 38 -8.09 1.45 -3.49
N LYS A 39 -9.41 1.33 -3.64
CA LYS A 39 -10.39 2.14 -2.93
C LYS A 39 -10.80 1.42 -1.65
N PHE A 40 -10.79 2.11 -0.51
CA PHE A 40 -11.32 1.58 0.73
C PHE A 40 -12.83 1.34 0.64
N VAL A 41 -13.30 0.18 1.12
CA VAL A 41 -14.72 -0.20 1.12
C VAL A 41 -15.26 -0.23 2.56
N SER A 42 -14.62 -1.00 3.44
CA SER A 42 -15.05 -1.17 4.84
C SER A 42 -13.96 -1.85 5.70
N GLY A 43 -14.21 -1.97 7.00
CA GLY A 43 -13.31 -2.62 7.95
C GLY A 43 -12.61 -1.64 8.89
N GLU A 44 -11.90 -2.18 9.87
CA GLU A 44 -11.09 -1.41 10.83
C GLU A 44 -9.64 -1.86 10.69
N ALA A 45 -8.74 -0.92 10.43
CA ALA A 45 -7.33 -1.21 10.25
C ALA A 45 -6.69 -1.67 11.55
N HIS A 46 -6.18 -2.90 11.56
CA HIS A 46 -5.38 -3.47 12.65
C HIS A 46 -4.44 -4.54 12.08
N VAL A 47 -3.38 -4.89 12.81
CA VAL A 47 -2.48 -5.98 12.39
C VAL A 47 -3.22 -7.31 12.56
N VAL A 48 -3.57 -7.96 11.44
CA VAL A 48 -4.19 -9.29 11.43
C VAL A 48 -3.10 -10.36 11.35
N ASP A 49 -2.11 -10.15 10.48
CA ASP A 49 -0.95 -11.05 10.34
C ASP A 49 0.35 -10.39 10.82
N ALA A 50 0.72 -10.69 12.06
CA ALA A 50 1.92 -10.15 12.69
C ALA A 50 3.24 -10.79 12.19
N ASP A 51 3.17 -11.93 11.48
CA ASP A 51 4.35 -12.56 10.89
C ASP A 51 4.76 -11.84 9.57
N GLU A 52 3.81 -11.17 8.92
CA GLU A 52 4.03 -10.43 7.67
C GLU A 52 4.19 -8.91 7.87
N ILE A 53 3.38 -8.29 8.73
CA ILE A 53 3.42 -6.84 8.97
C ILE A 53 3.57 -6.49 10.45
N ALA A 54 4.38 -5.47 10.74
CA ALA A 54 4.61 -5.03 12.11
C ALA A 54 3.56 -4.03 12.61
N GLN A 55 3.04 -3.18 11.71
CA GLN A 55 2.13 -2.07 12.02
C GLN A 55 1.26 -1.74 10.80
N VAL A 56 0.09 -1.17 11.05
CA VAL A 56 -0.79 -0.56 10.04
C VAL A 56 -1.27 0.79 10.54
N ALA A 57 -1.32 1.77 9.65
CA ALA A 57 -1.83 3.11 9.95
C ALA A 57 -2.46 3.72 8.69
N TRP A 58 -3.51 4.52 8.90
CA TRP A 58 -3.93 5.50 7.91
C TRP A 58 -2.98 6.70 8.03
N ALA A 59 -2.42 7.15 6.91
CA ALA A 59 -1.43 8.23 6.90
C ALA A 59 -1.80 9.29 5.86
N ALA A 60 -1.79 10.55 6.28
CA ALA A 60 -1.89 11.71 5.40
C ALA A 60 -0.57 11.94 4.65
N PRO A 61 -0.58 12.66 3.51
CA PRO A 61 0.61 12.92 2.71
C PRO A 61 1.81 13.50 3.45
N ASP A 62 1.57 14.36 4.43
CA ASP A 62 2.60 15.00 5.26
C ASP A 62 3.26 14.03 6.26
N GLU A 63 2.65 12.88 6.54
CA GLU A 63 3.20 11.83 7.40
C GLU A 63 4.06 10.80 6.63
N TRP A 64 3.94 10.75 5.30
CA TRP A 64 4.55 9.69 4.50
C TRP A 64 6.08 9.69 4.56
N SER A 65 6.73 10.86 4.61
CA SER A 65 8.19 10.93 4.65
C SER A 65 8.79 10.29 5.91
N ASP A 66 8.04 10.36 7.02
CA ASP A 66 8.46 9.78 8.29
C ASP A 66 8.25 8.26 8.31
N LEU A 67 7.18 7.78 7.66
CA LEU A 67 6.83 6.36 7.58
C LEU A 67 7.60 5.60 6.48
N VAL A 68 7.95 6.29 5.39
CA VAL A 68 8.61 5.71 4.20
C VAL A 68 9.87 6.52 3.86
N PRO A 69 10.90 6.48 4.71
CA PRO A 69 12.08 7.34 4.59
C PRO A 69 12.92 7.08 3.32
N TYR A 70 12.75 5.92 2.70
CA TYR A 70 13.41 5.58 1.42
C TYR A 70 12.56 5.90 0.18
N GLY A 71 11.39 6.51 0.39
CA GLY A 71 10.43 6.85 -0.66
C GLY A 71 9.69 5.65 -1.25
N PHE A 72 8.60 5.96 -1.94
CA PHE A 72 7.83 4.95 -2.67
C PHE A 72 8.50 4.55 -3.98
N ALA A 73 8.08 3.42 -4.56
CA ALA A 73 8.47 3.06 -5.92
C ALA A 73 8.01 4.16 -6.91
N PRO A 74 8.75 4.43 -8.01
CA PRO A 74 8.43 5.52 -8.92
C PRO A 74 6.98 5.52 -9.43
N MET A 75 6.45 4.37 -9.83
CA MET A 75 5.06 4.26 -10.28
C MET A 75 4.01 4.56 -9.20
N VAL A 76 4.36 4.38 -7.93
CA VAL A 76 3.50 4.76 -6.81
C VAL A 76 3.58 6.27 -6.58
N GLN A 77 4.78 6.87 -6.66
CA GLN A 77 4.93 8.33 -6.57
C GLN A 77 4.16 9.06 -7.68
N ASP A 78 4.30 8.59 -8.92
CA ASP A 78 3.58 9.16 -10.07
C ASP A 78 2.05 9.09 -9.87
N TYR A 79 1.56 7.98 -9.33
CA TYR A 79 0.14 7.82 -9.02
C TYR A 79 -0.31 8.77 -7.90
N LEU A 80 0.42 8.84 -6.79
CA LEU A 80 0.09 9.71 -5.65
C LEU A 80 0.07 11.19 -6.07
N ALA A 81 1.07 11.64 -6.83
CA ALA A 81 1.10 12.99 -7.38
C ALA A 81 -0.08 13.28 -8.34
N SER A 82 -0.55 12.27 -9.08
CA SER A 82 -1.68 12.43 -10.00
C SER A 82 -3.04 12.58 -9.28
N VAL A 83 -3.18 12.01 -8.08
CA VAL A 83 -4.43 12.10 -7.30
C VAL A 83 -4.45 13.28 -6.34
N GLU A 84 -3.29 13.79 -5.90
CA GLU A 84 -3.19 15.03 -5.10
C GLU A 84 -3.43 16.29 -5.92
N ALA A 85 -3.21 16.24 -7.24
CA ALA A 85 -3.43 17.37 -8.14
C ALA A 85 -4.91 17.64 -8.47
N CYS A 86 -5.86 16.96 -7.80
CA CYS A 86 -7.29 16.97 -8.10
C CYS A 86 -8.13 17.70 -7.05
#